data_AF-A0A2K9LJM1-F1
#
_entry.id   AF-A0A2K9LJM1-F1
#
_cell.length_a   1.000
_cell.length_b   1.000
_cell.length_c   1.000
_cell.angle_alpha   90.00
_cell.angle_beta   90.00
_cell.angle_gamma   90.00
#
_symmetry.space_group_name_H-M   'P 1'
#
loop_
_entity.id
_entity.type
_entity.pdbx_description
1 polymer ?
#
loop_
_entity_poly.entity_id
_entity_poly.type
_entity_poly.pdbx_seq_one_letter_code
_entity_poly.pdbx_strand_id
1 'polypeptide(L)' 'MSISEIDQQNWSIEALNKAYRQGYMFGLSGEPQQACPYHSDVIAAAWEAGWSDGSSQATQIGFKRPERAIA' A
#
# COMPACT_ATOMS: atom_id res chain seq x y z
N MET A 1 8.36 -15.24 -22.28
CA MET A 1 8.16 -15.21 -20.83
C MET A 1 7.49 -16.51 -20.44
N SER A 2 8.25 -17.42 -19.84
CA SER A 2 7.69 -18.63 -19.24
C SER A 2 7.07 -18.26 -17.89
N ILE A 3 5.92 -18.84 -17.55
CA ILE A 3 5.24 -18.58 -16.26
C ILE A 3 6.14 -18.87 -15.06
N SER A 4 7.15 -19.72 -15.25
CA SER A 4 8.18 -20.06 -14.26
C SER A 4 9.18 -18.94 -13.95
N GLU A 5 9.36 -17.93 -14.82
CA GLU A 5 10.20 -16.76 -14.54
C GLU A 5 9.53 -15.78 -13.56
N ILE A 6 8.19 -15.81 -13.47
CA ILE A 6 7.41 -14.98 -12.53
C ILE A 6 7.59 -15.47 -11.08
N ASP A 7 7.80 -16.78 -10.91
CA ASP A 7 7.94 -17.47 -9.61
C ASP A 7 9.36 -17.35 -9.02
N GLN A 8 10.32 -16.79 -9.76
CA GLN A 8 11.68 -16.52 -9.25
C GLN A 8 11.77 -15.25 -8.38
N GLN A 9 10.66 -14.56 -8.21
CA GLN A 9 10.58 -13.32 -7.46
C GLN A 9 10.41 -13.64 -5.98
N ASN A 10 11.20 -12.99 -5.13
CA ASN A 10 11.37 -13.28 -3.69
C ASN A 10 10.13 -12.88 -2.83
N TRP A 11 8.92 -13.21 -3.28
CA TRP A 11 7.66 -12.93 -2.60
C TRP A 11 7.02 -14.23 -2.10
N SER A 12 6.23 -14.10 -1.04
CA SER A 12 5.36 -15.14 -0.54
C SER A 12 3.97 -14.55 -0.31
N ILE A 13 2.93 -15.37 -0.33
CA ILE A 13 1.56 -14.90 -0.01
C ILE A 13 1.52 -14.20 1.36
N GLU A 14 2.32 -14.67 2.32
CA GLU A 14 2.46 -14.01 3.62
C GLU A 14 3.08 -12.60 3.49
N ALA A 15 4.14 -12.44 2.71
CA ALA A 15 4.77 -11.14 2.48
C ALA A 15 3.82 -10.17 1.76
N LEU A 16 3.08 -10.64 0.76
CA LEU A 16 2.09 -9.84 0.03
C LEU A 16 0.94 -9.40 0.95
N ASN A 17 0.42 -10.31 1.77
CA ASN A 17 -0.63 -9.98 2.74
C ASN A 17 -0.17 -8.97 3.79
N LYS A 18 1.08 -9.08 4.27
CA LYS A 18 1.68 -8.10 5.18
C LYS A 18 1.81 -6.74 4.53
N ALA A 19 2.34 -6.70 3.30
CA ALA A 19 2.51 -5.47 2.54
C ALA A 19 1.16 -4.78 2.29
N TYR A 20 0.15 -5.51 1.83
CA TYR A 20 -1.20 -5.00 1.65
C TYR A 20 -1.79 -4.39 2.93
N ARG A 21 -1.74 -5.13 4.05
CA ARG A 21 -2.26 -4.63 5.33
C ARG A 21 -1.54 -3.38 5.81
N GLN A 22 -0.21 -3.32 5.63
CA GLN A 22 0.57 -2.15 5.98
C GLN A 22 0.17 -0.95 5.11
N GLY A 23 0.04 -1.14 3.79
CA GLY A 23 -0.42 -0.10 2.87
C GLY A 23 -1.79 0.43 3.26
N TYR A 24 -2.73 -0.46 3.54
CA TYR A 24 -4.09 -0.12 3.97
C TYR A 24 -4.12 0.78 5.21
N MET A 25 -3.31 0.47 6.23
CA MET A 25 -3.20 1.31 7.42
C MET A 25 -2.62 2.70 7.12
N PHE A 26 -1.64 2.78 6.21
CA PHE A 26 -1.05 4.06 5.80
C PHE A 26 -2.05 4.90 5.00
N GLY A 27 -2.76 4.28 4.06
CA GLY A 27 -3.84 4.91 3.29
C GLY A 27 -4.95 5.44 4.19
N LEU A 28 -5.38 4.64 5.18
CA LEU A 28 -6.36 5.04 6.18
C LEU A 28 -5.91 6.25 7.01
N SER A 29 -4.62 6.31 7.34
CA SER A 29 -4.03 7.37 8.16
C SER A 29 -3.70 8.64 7.34
N GLY A 30 -3.89 8.58 6.02
CA GLY A 30 -3.58 9.66 5.08
C GLY A 30 -2.08 9.84 4.81
N GLU A 31 -1.25 8.86 5.13
CA GLU A 31 0.18 8.88 4.82
C GLU A 31 0.42 8.89 3.31
N PRO A 32 1.51 9.49 2.82
CA PRO A 32 1.78 9.55 1.38
C PRO A 32 2.06 8.16 0.80
N GLN A 33 1.60 7.91 -0.43
CA GLN A 33 1.87 6.64 -1.14
C GLN A 33 3.38 6.40 -1.34
N GLN A 34 4.18 7.46 -1.47
CA GLN A 34 5.65 7.36 -1.59
C GLN A 34 6.33 6.80 -0.33
N ALA A 35 5.60 6.59 0.76
CA ALA A 35 6.10 5.93 1.97
C ALA A 35 6.23 4.40 1.83
N CYS A 36 5.94 3.82 0.66
CA CYS A 36 6.14 2.40 0.40
C CYS A 36 7.60 1.99 0.69
N PRO A 37 7.86 1.07 1.64
CA PRO A 37 9.22 0.68 1.99
C PRO A 37 9.79 -0.44 1.10
N TYR A 38 8.94 -1.03 0.25
CA TYR A 38 9.30 -2.23 -0.52
C TYR A 38 9.93 -1.85 -1.86
N HIS A 39 11.07 -2.48 -2.15
CA HIS A 39 11.80 -2.29 -3.41
C HIS A 39 11.50 -3.40 -4.43
N SER A 40 10.83 -4.47 -4.01
CA SER A 40 10.35 -5.53 -4.91
C SER A 40 9.06 -5.07 -5.57
N ASP A 41 9.00 -5.12 -6.90
CA ASP A 41 7.83 -4.69 -7.68
C ASP A 41 6.54 -5.40 -7.24
N VAL A 42 6.61 -6.71 -6.98
CA VAL A 42 5.43 -7.50 -6.60
C VAL A 42 4.94 -7.15 -5.19
N ILE A 43 5.88 -7.00 -4.24
CA ILE A 43 5.51 -6.66 -2.85
C ILE A 43 5.07 -5.19 -2.75
N ALA A 44 5.71 -4.29 -3.50
CA ALA A 44 5.33 -2.89 -3.60
C ALA A 44 3.92 -2.73 -4.18
N ALA A 45 3.60 -3.46 -5.26
CA ALA A 45 2.26 -3.44 -5.84
C ALA A 45 1.18 -3.90 -4.85
N ALA A 46 1.46 -4.92 -4.02
CA ALA A 46 0.53 -5.35 -2.97
C ALA A 46 0.32 -4.26 -1.90
N TRP A 47 1.39 -3.57 -1.49
CA TRP A 47 1.30 -2.45 -0.56
C TRP A 47 0.51 -1.27 -1.16
N GLU A 48 0.77 -0.92 -2.41
CA GLU A 48 0.09 0.18 -3.11
C GLU A 48 -1.41 -0.08 -3.28
N ALA A 49 -1.80 -1.32 -3.58
CA ALA A 49 -3.19 -1.73 -3.62
C ALA A 49 -3.87 -1.51 -2.26
N GLY A 50 -3.22 -1.96 -1.17
CA GLY A 50 -3.71 -1.72 0.19
C GLY A 50 -3.86 -0.24 0.50
N TRP A 51 -2.85 0.57 0.17
CA TRP A 51 -2.87 2.01 0.39
C TRP A 51 -4.03 2.70 -0.34
N SER A 52 -4.26 2.34 -1.61
CA SER A 52 -5.38 2.85 -2.40
C SER A 52 -6.73 2.53 -1.77
N ASP A 53 -6.92 1.29 -1.32
CA ASP A 53 -8.15 0.85 -0.65
C ASP A 53 -8.35 1.59 0.69
N GLY A 54 -7.29 1.73 1.48
CA GLY A 54 -7.33 2.45 2.76
C GLY A 54 -7.63 3.94 2.60
N SER A 55 -7.04 4.59 1.60
CA SER A 55 -7.29 6.01 1.28
C SER A 55 -8.73 6.23 0.80
N SER A 56 -9.24 5.32 -0.03
CA SER A 56 -10.63 5.32 -0.47
C SER A 56 -11.58 5.15 0.72
N GLN A 57 -11.26 4.23 1.64
CA GLN A 57 -12.04 4.01 2.86
C GLN A 57 -12.02 5.24 3.77
N ALA A 58 -10.86 5.87 4.00
CA ALA A 58 -10.73 7.10 4.78
C ALA A 58 -11.61 8.23 4.23
N THR A 59 -11.66 8.35 2.90
CA THR A 59 -12.51 9.31 2.21
C THR A 59 -13.99 9.02 2.45
N GLN A 60 -14.40 7.75 2.36
CA GLN A 60 -15.78 7.33 2.60
C GLN A 60 -16.25 7.58 4.04
N ILE A 61 -15.39 7.38 5.04
CA ILE A 61 -15.73 7.64 6.45
C ILE A 61 -15.68 9.13 6.82
N GLY A 62 -15.40 10.02 5.87
CA GLY A 62 -15.30 11.46 6.12
C GLY A 62 -14.05 11.88 6.87
N PHE A 63 -13.03 11.01 6.95
CA PHE A 63 -11.73 11.35 7.53
C PHE A 63 -10.95 12.22 6.53
N LYS A 64 -11.36 13.48 6.42
CA LYS A 64 -10.56 14.50 5.76
C LYS A 64 -9.45 14.90 6.72
N ARG A 65 -8.19 14.73 6.29
CA ARG A 65 -7.02 15.32 6.97
C ARG A 65 -7.38 16.77 7.33
N PRO A 66 -7.19 17.23 8.59
CA PRO A 66 -7.16 18.66 8.83
C PRO A 66 -6.05 19.21 7.93
N GLU A 67 -6.43 20.03 6.95
CA GLU A 67 -5.48 20.80 6.15
C GLU A 67 -4.46 21.39 7.11
N ARG A 68 -3.17 21.21 6.79
CA ARG A 68 -2.07 21.78 7.56
C ARG A 68 -2.38 23.26 7.82
N ALA A 69 -2.79 23.56 9.05
CA ALA A 69 -2.79 24.91 9.57
C ALA A 69 -1.33 25.34 9.67
N ILE A 70 -0.81 25.91 8.60
CA ILE A 70 0.41 26.71 8.61
C ILE A 70 0.01 28.14 8.26
N ALA A 71 -0.02 28.95 9.31
CA ALA A 71 -0.05 30.41 9.27
C ALA A 71 1.31 30.96 8.81
#